data_AF-A0A381WTQ8-F1
#
_entry.id   AF-A0A381WTQ8-F1
#
_cell.length_a   1.000
_cell.length_b   1.000
_cell.length_c   1.000
_cell.angle_alpha   90.00
_cell.angle_beta   90.00
_cell.angle_gamma   90.00
#
_symmetry.space_group_name_H-M   'P 1'
#
loop_
_entity.id
_entity.type
_entity.pdbx_description
1 polymer ?
#
loop_
_entity_poly.entity_id
_entity_poly.type
_entity_poly.pdbx_seq_one_letter_code
_entity_poly.pdbx_strand_id
1 'polypeptide(L)'
;MTQGVVSGGSSNGGDREEIREDVVKALESVGVSGEVAAALTNTIIESGGIDTLDENVQNDGLPLSDNARFIIEKRYLKRDDDGSPIEDPDGLFRRVSNAVALGEPEVKQAEYEEKYYEIMSTLKFLPNSPTLVNAGTGRGCLSACFVISPEDNIQSIMKVANDAA
;
A
#
# COMPACT_ATOMS: atom_id res chain seq x y z
N MET A 1 22.28 38.77 12.78
CA MET A 1 23.40 37.85 13.03
C MET A 1 22.95 36.46 12.63
N THR A 2 23.29 36.08 11.40
CA THR A 2 23.00 34.80 10.77
C THR A 2 23.97 33.75 11.33
N GLN A 3 23.45 32.68 11.91
CA GLN A 3 24.24 31.49 12.28
C GLN A 3 23.88 30.35 11.32
N GLY A 4 24.94 29.72 10.83
CA GLY A 4 24.97 28.92 9.61
C GLY A 4 24.26 27.59 9.72
N VAL A 5 23.52 27.28 8.66
CA VAL A 5 23.16 25.92 8.28
C VAL A 5 24.43 25.23 7.82
N VAL A 6 24.93 24.26 8.59
CA VAL A 6 26.00 23.36 8.15
C VAL A 6 25.35 22.29 7.28
N SER A 7 25.56 22.43 5.97
CA SER A 7 25.34 21.40 4.97
C SER A 7 26.33 20.24 5.22
N GLY A 8 25.86 19.18 5.86
CA GLY A 8 26.58 17.91 5.97
C GLY A 8 26.19 16.99 4.82
N GLY A 9 26.81 17.18 3.66
CA GLY A 9 26.80 16.17 2.60
C GLY A 9 28.00 15.24 2.79
N SER A 10 27.76 13.94 3.02
CA SER A 10 28.63 12.81 2.66
C SER A 10 28.22 11.55 3.42
N SER A 11 27.75 10.53 2.70
CA SER A 11 28.20 9.12 2.85
C SER A 11 27.35 8.11 2.05
N ASN A 12 26.87 8.41 0.83
CA ASN A 12 26.07 7.45 0.05
C ASN A 12 26.91 6.47 -0.81
N GLY A 13 28.23 6.42 -0.57
CA GLY A 13 29.16 5.56 -1.31
C GLY A 13 29.64 4.32 -0.54
N GLY A 14 29.48 4.29 0.79
CA GLY A 14 29.92 3.17 1.63
C GLY A 14 28.99 1.96 1.51
N ASP A 15 27.69 2.19 1.64
CA ASP A 15 26.68 1.12 1.70
C ASP A 15 26.57 0.33 0.39
N ARG A 16 26.84 0.97 -0.76
CA ARG A 16 26.75 0.32 -2.07
C ARG A 16 27.89 -0.65 -2.35
N GLU A 17 29.10 -0.36 -1.89
CA GLU A 17 30.24 -1.27 -2.05
C GLU A 17 30.17 -2.43 -1.06
N GLU A 18 29.64 -2.21 0.15
CA GLU A 18 29.43 -3.29 1.14
C GLU A 18 28.38 -4.30 0.65
N ILE A 19 27.23 -3.83 0.16
CA ILE A 19 26.19 -4.68 -0.44
C ILE A 19 26.74 -5.46 -1.66
N ARG A 20 27.58 -4.81 -2.47
CA ARG A 20 28.20 -5.43 -3.64
C ARG A 20 29.10 -6.61 -3.24
N GLU A 21 29.93 -6.44 -2.23
CA GLU A 21 30.80 -7.51 -1.73
C GLU A 21 30.00 -8.70 -1.18
N ASP A 22 28.92 -8.44 -0.45
CA ASP A 22 28.09 -9.48 0.15
C ASP A 22 27.32 -10.28 -0.91
N VAL A 23 26.78 -9.62 -1.94
CA VAL A 23 26.09 -10.29 -3.05
C VAL A 23 27.08 -11.14 -3.86
N VAL A 24 28.29 -10.65 -4.11
CA VAL A 24 29.33 -11.42 -4.83
C VAL A 24 29.70 -12.68 -4.05
N LYS A 25 29.97 -12.57 -2.73
CA LYS A 25 30.26 -13.72 -1.87
C LYS A 25 29.11 -14.74 -1.86
N ALA A 26 27.86 -14.28 -1.81
CA ALA A 26 26.69 -15.15 -1.85
C ALA A 26 26.60 -15.91 -3.19
N LEU A 27 26.82 -15.25 -4.32
CA LEU A 27 26.78 -15.88 -5.64
C LEU A 27 27.93 -16.89 -5.85
N GLU A 28 29.13 -16.56 -5.37
CA GLU A 28 30.27 -17.47 -5.39
C GLU A 28 30.03 -18.72 -4.54
N SER A 29 29.34 -18.59 -3.39
CA SER A 29 28.98 -19.72 -2.53
C SER A 29 28.02 -20.72 -3.19
N VAL A 30 27.27 -20.27 -4.21
CA VAL A 30 26.34 -21.09 -5.01
C VAL A 30 27.03 -21.64 -6.29
N GLY A 31 28.32 -21.34 -6.47
CA GLY A 31 29.13 -21.87 -7.57
C GLY A 31 29.11 -21.01 -8.84
N VAL A 32 28.66 -19.75 -8.77
CA VAL A 32 28.80 -18.80 -9.87
C VAL A 32 30.25 -18.34 -9.93
N SER A 33 30.86 -18.30 -11.12
CA SER A 33 32.24 -17.82 -11.27
C SER A 33 32.33 -16.33 -10.95
N GLY A 34 33.41 -15.91 -10.29
CA GLY A 34 33.58 -14.53 -9.81
C GLY A 34 33.41 -13.46 -10.89
N GLU A 35 33.83 -13.75 -12.14
CA GLU A 35 33.62 -12.84 -13.28
C GLU A 35 32.14 -12.66 -13.64
N VAL A 36 31.36 -13.74 -13.61
CA VAL A 36 29.92 -13.71 -13.90
C VAL A 36 29.15 -13.09 -12.74
N ALA A 37 29.54 -13.39 -11.50
CA ALA A 37 28.96 -12.77 -10.31
C ALA A 37 29.18 -11.25 -10.31
N ALA A 38 30.40 -10.78 -10.59
CA ALA A 38 30.71 -9.35 -10.67
C ALA A 38 29.95 -8.65 -11.81
N ALA A 39 29.86 -9.28 -12.98
CA ALA A 39 29.12 -8.73 -14.11
C ALA A 39 27.61 -8.63 -13.83
N LEU A 40 27.03 -9.64 -13.18
CA LEU A 40 25.61 -9.65 -12.82
C LEU A 40 25.30 -8.60 -11.75
N THR A 41 26.12 -8.49 -10.70
CA THR A 41 25.95 -7.49 -9.65
C THR A 41 26.07 -6.07 -10.19
N ASN A 42 27.06 -5.80 -11.05
CA ASN A 42 27.19 -4.49 -11.71
C ASN A 42 25.96 -4.19 -12.58
N THR A 43 25.48 -5.16 -13.35
CA THR A 43 24.29 -5.00 -14.18
C THR A 43 23.05 -4.72 -13.31
N ILE A 44 22.85 -5.43 -12.20
CA ILE A 44 21.70 -5.22 -11.30
C ILE A 44 21.73 -3.83 -10.67
N ILE A 45 22.92 -3.35 -10.26
CA ILE A 45 23.11 -2.03 -9.67
C ILE A 45 22.97 -0.91 -10.72
N GLU A 46 23.50 -1.10 -11.94
CA GLU A 46 23.46 -0.10 -13.02
C GLU A 46 22.11 -0.06 -13.75
N SER A 47 21.41 -1.19 -13.86
CA SER A 47 20.11 -1.29 -14.55
C SER A 47 18.94 -0.78 -13.71
N GLY A 48 19.18 -0.30 -12.49
CA GLY A 48 18.12 0.17 -11.58
C GLY A 48 17.14 -0.92 -11.14
N GLY A 49 17.54 -2.19 -11.21
CA GLY A 49 16.68 -3.35 -10.89
C GLY A 49 16.51 -3.62 -9.39
N ILE A 50 17.25 -2.89 -8.56
CA ILE A 50 17.03 -2.81 -7.12
C ILE A 50 16.89 -1.33 -6.81
N ASP A 51 15.65 -0.84 -6.80
CA ASP A 51 15.33 0.29 -5.94
C ASP A 51 15.77 -0.15 -4.55
N THR A 52 16.89 0.40 -4.07
CA THR A 52 17.26 0.35 -2.66
C THR A 52 16.01 0.76 -1.91
N LEU A 53 15.42 -0.17 -1.14
CA LEU A 53 14.21 0.04 -0.34
C LEU A 53 14.26 1.45 0.21
N ASP A 54 13.31 2.29 -0.22
CA ASP A 54 13.27 3.70 0.12
C ASP A 54 13.60 3.88 1.61
N GLU A 55 14.64 4.66 1.92
CA GLU A 55 14.98 5.08 3.30
C GLU A 55 13.84 5.89 3.98
N ASN A 56 12.70 6.03 3.29
CA ASN A 56 11.47 6.65 3.74
C ASN A 56 10.40 5.60 4.12
N VAL A 57 10.76 4.53 4.83
CA VAL A 57 9.73 3.76 5.57
C VAL A 57 9.15 4.71 6.62
N GLN A 58 8.04 5.36 6.28
CA GLN A 58 7.29 6.21 7.19
C GLN A 58 7.02 5.40 8.46
N ASN A 59 7.60 5.85 9.57
CA ASN A 59 7.43 5.23 10.87
C ASN A 59 6.09 5.70 11.45
N ASP A 60 5.01 5.25 10.81
CA ASP A 60 3.61 5.51 11.16
C ASP A 60 3.13 4.62 12.33
N GLY A 61 4.01 3.79 12.90
CA GLY A 61 3.70 2.87 13.98
C GLY A 61 2.83 1.68 13.55
N LEU A 62 2.52 1.54 12.26
CA LEU A 62 1.69 0.45 11.75
C LEU A 62 2.56 -0.78 11.44
N PRO A 63 2.09 -2.00 11.79
CA PRO A 63 2.79 -3.26 11.54
C PRO A 63 2.66 -3.72 10.07
N LEU A 64 2.91 -2.81 9.11
CA LEU A 64 2.81 -3.07 7.67
C LEU A 64 4.17 -3.47 7.09
N SER A 65 4.19 -4.55 6.31
CA SER A 65 5.37 -4.93 5.50
C SER A 65 5.55 -4.01 4.30
N ASP A 66 6.75 -3.98 3.73
CA ASP A 66 7.07 -3.14 2.56
C ASP A 66 6.15 -3.43 1.37
N ASN A 67 5.86 -4.71 1.11
CA ASN A 67 4.91 -5.10 0.07
C ASN A 67 3.47 -4.62 0.37
N ALA A 68 3.05 -4.65 1.64
CA ALA A 68 1.74 -4.12 2.02
C ALA A 68 1.69 -2.60 1.80
N ARG A 69 2.74 -1.88 2.18
CA ARG A 69 2.87 -0.43 1.95
C ARG A 69 2.80 -0.10 0.46
N PHE A 70 3.57 -0.82 -0.36
CA PHE A 70 3.54 -0.70 -1.81
C PHE A 70 2.13 -0.92 -2.39
N ILE A 71 1.45 -1.99 -1.99
CA ILE A 71 0.09 -2.30 -2.47
C ILE A 71 -0.92 -1.23 -2.02
N ILE A 72 -0.86 -0.79 -0.76
CA ILE A 72 -1.71 0.27 -0.20
C ILE A 72 -1.57 1.54 -1.02
N GLU A 73 -0.33 1.98 -1.24
CA GLU A 73 -0.04 3.18 -2.03
C GLU A 73 -0.59 3.07 -3.45
N LYS A 74 -0.31 1.96 -4.14
CA LYS A 74 -0.69 1.82 -5.55
C LYS A 74 -2.20 1.65 -5.77
N ARG A 75 -2.95 1.10 -4.80
CA ARG A 75 -4.33 0.66 -5.04
C ARG A 75 -5.41 1.28 -4.14
N TYR A 76 -5.05 1.74 -2.95
CA TYR A 76 -6.03 2.04 -1.90
C TYR A 76 -6.00 3.47 -1.40
N LEU A 77 -4.83 4.13 -1.42
CA LEU A 77 -4.74 5.54 -1.05
C LEU A 77 -5.50 6.40 -2.04
N LYS A 78 -6.27 7.34 -1.50
CA LYS A 78 -6.94 8.41 -2.25
C LYS A 78 -5.89 9.25 -2.96
N ARG A 79 -6.22 9.63 -4.20
CA ARG A 79 -5.36 10.46 -5.05
C ARG A 79 -6.07 11.75 -5.43
N ASP A 80 -5.28 12.78 -5.71
CA ASP A 80 -5.75 14.01 -6.33
C ASP A 80 -5.96 13.84 -7.85
N ASP A 81 -6.34 14.93 -8.51
CA ASP A 81 -6.60 14.97 -9.95
C ASP A 81 -5.32 14.73 -10.79
N ASP A 82 -4.14 15.01 -10.22
CA ASP A 82 -2.83 14.73 -10.82
C ASP A 82 -2.36 13.30 -10.56
N GLY A 83 -3.15 12.51 -9.82
CA GLY A 83 -2.88 11.12 -9.51
C GLY A 83 -1.88 10.92 -8.38
N SER A 84 -1.53 11.94 -7.61
CA SER A 84 -0.64 11.82 -6.44
C SER A 84 -1.42 11.39 -5.19
N PRO A 85 -0.88 10.49 -4.34
CA PRO A 85 -1.53 10.14 -3.08
C PRO A 85 -1.69 11.37 -2.17
N ILE A 86 -2.90 11.56 -1.62
CA ILE A 86 -3.22 12.66 -0.69
C ILE A 86 -3.49 12.20 0.74
N GLU A 87 -3.36 10.90 0.99
CA GLU A 87 -3.42 10.29 2.30
C GLU A 87 -2.34 9.20 2.39
N ASP A 88 -1.98 8.82 3.62
CA ASP A 88 -1.07 7.74 3.96
C ASP A 88 -1.84 6.51 4.51
N PRO A 89 -1.18 5.39 4.86
CA PRO A 89 -1.88 4.21 5.37
C PRO A 89 -2.69 4.48 6.66
N ASP A 90 -2.19 5.34 7.56
CA ASP A 90 -2.93 5.75 8.76
C ASP A 90 -4.20 6.53 8.41
N GLY A 91 -4.07 7.53 7.54
CA GLY A 91 -5.17 8.32 7.01
C GLY A 91 -6.22 7.48 6.30
N LEU A 92 -5.81 6.48 5.52
CA LEU A 92 -6.70 5.49 4.92
C LEU A 92 -7.53 4.76 5.99
N PHE A 93 -6.88 4.24 7.04
CA PHE A 93 -7.60 3.53 8.11
C PHE A 93 -8.52 4.46 8.91
N ARG A 94 -8.10 5.69 9.19
CA ARG A 94 -8.92 6.71 9.86
C ARG A 94 -10.14 7.10 9.02
N ARG A 95 -9.96 7.31 7.71
CA ARG A 95 -11.06 7.62 6.78
C ARG A 95 -12.09 6.50 6.76
N VAL A 96 -11.63 5.26 6.64
CA VAL A 96 -12.51 4.08 6.57
C VAL A 96 -13.22 3.88 7.91
N SER A 97 -12.52 3.98 9.04
CA SER A 97 -13.11 3.78 10.35
C SER A 97 -14.19 4.83 10.66
N ASN A 98 -13.91 6.10 10.37
CA ASN A 98 -14.86 7.18 10.55
C ASN A 98 -16.11 6.96 9.68
N ALA A 99 -15.92 6.65 8.40
CA ALA A 99 -17.03 6.46 7.47
C ALA A 99 -17.93 5.27 7.84
N VAL A 100 -17.36 4.16 8.30
CA VAL A 100 -18.12 2.98 8.73
C VAL A 100 -18.84 3.24 10.05
N ALA A 101 -18.22 3.99 10.97
CA ALA A 101 -18.83 4.36 12.25
C ALA A 101 -20.09 5.22 12.10
N LEU A 102 -20.29 5.91 10.99
CA LEU A 102 -21.54 6.65 10.72
C LEU A 102 -22.79 5.74 10.69
N GLY A 103 -22.62 4.42 10.50
CA GLY A 103 -23.70 3.44 10.61
C GLY A 103 -24.14 3.12 12.04
N GLU A 104 -23.35 3.53 13.05
CA GLU A 104 -23.64 3.33 14.46
C GLU A 104 -24.51 4.46 15.03
N PRO A 105 -25.19 4.26 16.18
CA PRO A 105 -25.94 5.33 16.83
C PRO A 105 -25.05 6.54 17.12
N GLU A 106 -25.55 7.76 16.87
CA GLU A 106 -24.77 9.02 16.93
C GLU A 106 -23.90 9.14 18.19
N VAL A 107 -24.47 8.83 19.36
CA VAL A 107 -23.77 8.89 20.66
C VAL A 107 -22.62 7.90 20.82
N LYS A 108 -22.52 6.89 19.96
CA LYS A 108 -21.48 5.85 19.97
C LYS A 108 -20.52 5.93 18.79
N GLN A 109 -20.76 6.78 17.79
CA GLN A 109 -19.95 6.79 16.57
C GLN A 109 -18.46 7.00 16.86
N ALA A 110 -18.13 7.95 17.74
CA ALA A 110 -16.74 8.20 18.14
C ALA A 110 -16.08 6.98 18.84
N GLU A 111 -16.85 6.22 19.64
CA GLU A 111 -16.38 5.00 20.29
C GLU A 111 -16.09 3.90 19.27
N TYR A 112 -16.99 3.71 18.29
CA TYR A 112 -16.83 2.68 17.27
C TYR A 112 -15.79 3.04 16.22
N GLU A 113 -15.65 4.32 15.86
CA GLU A 113 -14.58 4.79 14.99
C GLU A 113 -13.21 4.35 15.52
N GLU A 114 -12.92 4.56 16.81
CA GLU A 114 -11.64 4.16 17.38
C GLU A 114 -11.49 2.63 17.40
N LYS A 115 -12.56 1.90 17.72
CA LYS A 115 -12.54 0.43 17.69
C LYS A 115 -12.25 -0.12 16.29
N TYR A 116 -12.88 0.45 15.26
CA TYR A 116 -12.67 0.04 13.87
C TYR A 116 -11.27 0.42 13.39
N TYR A 117 -10.78 1.58 13.77
CA TYR A 117 -9.41 1.97 13.50
C TYR A 117 -8.42 0.99 14.16
N GLU A 118 -8.59 0.67 15.45
CA GLU A 118 -7.70 -0.24 16.18
C GLU A 118 -7.61 -1.61 15.53
N ILE A 119 -8.73 -2.21 15.13
CA ILE A 119 -8.71 -3.54 14.49
C ILE A 119 -8.06 -3.54 13.11
N MET A 120 -8.14 -2.42 12.37
CA MET A 120 -7.49 -2.26 11.07
C MET A 120 -6.01 -1.96 11.21
N SER A 121 -5.62 -1.02 12.08
CA SER A 121 -4.22 -0.64 12.32
C SER A 121 -3.43 -1.77 12.95
N THR A 122 -4.05 -2.63 13.76
CA THR A 122 -3.42 -3.85 14.30
C THR A 122 -3.53 -5.06 13.36
N LEU A 123 -4.10 -4.90 12.16
CA LEU A 123 -4.30 -5.95 11.15
C LEU A 123 -5.11 -7.17 11.63
N LYS A 124 -5.88 -7.02 12.72
CA LYS A 124 -6.80 -8.07 13.21
C LYS A 124 -7.95 -8.29 12.23
N PHE A 125 -8.35 -7.24 11.52
CA PHE A 125 -9.39 -7.29 10.49
C PHE A 125 -9.15 -6.20 9.45
N LEU A 126 -9.34 -6.56 8.18
CA LEU A 126 -9.41 -5.59 7.08
C LEU A 126 -10.72 -5.80 6.33
N PRO A 127 -11.46 -4.71 6.01
CA PRO A 127 -12.65 -4.83 5.19
C PRO A 127 -12.28 -5.16 3.75
N ASN A 128 -13.27 -5.48 2.92
CA ASN A 128 -13.05 -5.81 1.52
C ASN A 128 -12.44 -4.62 0.74
N SER A 129 -11.95 -4.89 -0.47
CA SER A 129 -11.31 -3.86 -1.29
C SER A 129 -12.22 -2.67 -1.62
N PRO A 130 -13.50 -2.84 -2.03
CA PRO A 130 -14.38 -1.70 -2.26
C PRO A 130 -14.60 -0.82 -1.04
N THR A 131 -14.64 -1.39 0.17
CA THR A 131 -14.78 -0.59 1.40
C THR A 131 -13.55 0.29 1.62
N LEU A 132 -12.33 -0.27 1.47
CA LEU A 132 -11.09 0.51 1.63
C LEU A 132 -11.00 1.69 0.63
N VAL A 133 -11.36 1.43 -0.63
CA VAL A 133 -11.27 2.44 -1.70
C VAL A 133 -12.37 3.50 -1.58
N ASN A 134 -13.61 3.10 -1.26
CA ASN A 134 -14.78 3.98 -1.43
C ASN A 134 -15.27 4.64 -0.14
N ALA A 135 -15.05 4.05 1.05
CA ALA A 135 -15.60 4.58 2.29
C ALA A 135 -15.09 6.01 2.57
N GLY A 136 -16.00 6.94 2.92
CA GLY A 136 -15.63 8.34 3.21
C GLY A 136 -15.25 9.19 1.99
N THR A 137 -15.42 8.67 0.76
CA THR A 137 -15.11 9.43 -0.47
C THR A 137 -16.34 10.08 -1.12
N GLY A 138 -17.54 9.79 -0.62
CA GLY A 138 -18.82 10.23 -1.20
C GLY A 138 -19.18 9.55 -2.52
N ARG A 139 -18.47 8.49 -2.91
CA ARG A 139 -18.67 7.76 -4.16
C ARG A 139 -18.67 6.25 -3.93
N GLY A 140 -19.43 5.54 -4.75
CA GLY A 140 -19.32 4.08 -4.91
C GLY A 140 -20.06 3.23 -3.87
N CYS A 141 -20.07 1.92 -4.14
CA CYS A 141 -20.60 0.91 -3.24
C CYS A 141 -19.49 0.32 -2.36
N LEU A 142 -19.80 0.01 -1.10
CA LEU A 142 -18.86 -0.65 -0.18
C LEU A 142 -18.90 -2.19 -0.32
N SER A 143 -19.93 -2.72 -0.98
CA SER A 143 -20.09 -4.15 -1.25
C SER A 143 -19.40 -4.52 -2.57
N ALA A 144 -18.73 -5.67 -2.57
CA ALA A 144 -18.02 -6.19 -3.75
C ALA A 144 -18.86 -7.15 -4.59
N CYS A 145 -19.72 -7.93 -3.93
CA CYS A 145 -20.39 -9.06 -4.55
C CYS A 145 -21.90 -8.90 -4.40
N PHE A 146 -22.62 -9.13 -5.50
CA PHE A 146 -24.06 -9.17 -5.55
C PHE A 146 -24.49 -10.53 -6.11
N VAL A 147 -25.58 -11.06 -5.58
CA VAL A 147 -26.18 -12.31 -6.06
C VAL A 147 -27.55 -11.98 -6.61
N ILE A 148 -27.80 -12.38 -7.84
CA ILE A 148 -29.07 -12.18 -8.52
C ILE A 148 -29.46 -13.50 -9.20
N SER A 149 -30.76 -13.81 -9.16
CA SER A 149 -31.30 -15.06 -9.72
C SER A 149 -32.42 -14.72 -10.69
N PRO A 150 -32.32 -15.11 -11.98
CA PRO A 150 -33.37 -14.86 -12.95
C PRO A 150 -34.54 -15.83 -12.73
N GLU A 151 -35.72 -15.41 -13.16
CA GLU A 151 -36.86 -16.30 -13.35
C GLU A 151 -36.72 -17.04 -14.68
N ASP A 152 -37.46 -18.15 -14.84
CA ASP A 152 -37.47 -18.94 -16.08
C ASP A 152 -38.33 -18.28 -17.18
N ASN A 153 -37.94 -17.06 -17.57
CA ASN A 153 -38.48 -16.37 -18.74
C ASN A 153 -37.42 -15.44 -19.35
N ILE A 154 -37.52 -15.21 -20.66
CA ILE A 154 -36.51 -14.46 -21.41
C ILE A 154 -36.41 -13.01 -20.95
N GLN A 155 -37.52 -12.40 -20.53
CA GLN A 155 -37.54 -11.02 -20.04
C GLN A 155 -36.70 -10.88 -18.76
N SER A 156 -36.86 -11.81 -17.81
CA SER A 156 -36.10 -11.84 -16.56
C SER A 156 -34.62 -12.11 -16.79
N ILE A 157 -34.29 -13.08 -17.66
CA ILE A 157 -32.90 -13.39 -18.04
C ILE A 157 -32.20 -12.16 -18.63
N MET A 158 -32.84 -11.49 -19.60
CA MET A 158 -32.26 -10.30 -20.24
C MET A 158 -32.16 -9.12 -19.27
N LYS A 159 -33.12 -8.97 -18.34
CA LYS A 159 -33.04 -7.96 -17.28
C LYS A 159 -31.86 -8.21 -16.36
N VAL A 160 -31.68 -9.44 -15.87
CA VAL A 160 -30.55 -9.80 -14.99
C VAL A 160 -29.21 -9.59 -15.70
N ALA A 161 -29.11 -9.96 -16.99
CA ALA A 161 -27.92 -9.69 -17.77
C ALA A 161 -27.64 -8.20 -17.94
N ASN A 162 -28.68 -7.37 -18.07
CA ASN A 162 -28.54 -5.91 -18.12
C ASN A 162 -28.15 -5.29 -16.78
N ASP A 163 -28.75 -5.75 -15.67
CA ASP A 163 -28.44 -5.27 -14.32
C ASP A 163 -26.99 -5.64 -13.89
N ALA A 164 -26.43 -6.72 -14.46
CA ALA A 164 -25.08 -7.19 -14.18
C ALA A 164 -23.98 -6.53 -15.04
N ALA A 165 -24.35 -5.82 -16.11
CA ALA A 165 -23.44 -5.17 -17.06
C ALA A 165 -23.08 -3.74 -16.63
#